data_AF-M4WZS8-F1
#
_entry.id   AF-M4WZS8-F1
#
_cell.length_a   1.000
_cell.length_b   1.000
_cell.length_c   1.000
_cell.angle_alpha   90.00
_cell.angle_beta   90.00
_cell.angle_gamma   90.00
#
_symmetry.space_group_name_H-M   'P 1'
#
loop_
_entity.id
_entity.type
_entity.pdbx_description
1 polymer ?
#
loop_
_entity_poly.entity_id
_entity_poly.type
_entity_poly.pdbx_seq_one_letter_code
_entity_poly.pdbx_strand_id
1 'polypeptide(L)'
;MDEEHPHSPIQAYSVSKQLMENMAASFVRRGDIQVVCLRPMMVLIPENIAPTVTRADDQASRWLFYYITPEDCARAFEAALRATHIDSGNFFVTAQDSCRAEPTLQWVERVFGKLPEIRDRERYECDPYASIFSGDKARQAFDFVPRSNWREIIGS
;
A
#
# COMPACT_ATOMS: atom_id res chain seq x y z
N MET A 1 -6.92 -1.64 5.39
CA MET A 1 -7.40 -1.11 4.10
C MET A 1 -6.91 -2.03 3.00
N ASP A 2 -7.81 -2.55 2.19
CA ASP A 2 -7.53 -3.44 1.06
C ASP A 2 -8.19 -2.89 -0.22
N GLU A 3 -8.12 -3.63 -1.32
CA GLU A 3 -8.66 -3.20 -2.61
C GLU A 3 -10.19 -3.20 -2.68
N GLU A 4 -10.89 -3.75 -1.69
CA GLU A 4 -12.36 -3.67 -1.59
C GLU A 4 -12.84 -2.35 -0.99
N HIS A 5 -11.94 -1.61 -0.32
CA HIS A 5 -12.31 -0.34 0.27
C HIS A 5 -12.75 0.66 -0.83
N PRO A 6 -13.93 1.30 -0.70
CA PRO A 6 -14.44 2.21 -1.71
C PRO A 6 -13.46 3.34 -2.04
N HIS A 7 -13.28 3.58 -3.33
CA HIS A 7 -12.47 4.69 -3.80
C HIS A 7 -13.26 6.00 -3.80
N SER A 8 -12.65 7.08 -3.34
CA SER A 8 -13.22 8.43 -3.42
C SER A 8 -12.14 9.47 -3.80
N PRO A 9 -11.50 9.32 -4.97
CA PRO A 9 -10.47 10.25 -5.43
C PRO A 9 -11.07 11.63 -5.74
N ILE A 10 -10.41 12.69 -5.28
CA ILE A 10 -10.85 14.09 -5.51
C ILE A 10 -9.83 14.92 -6.30
N GLN A 11 -8.59 14.44 -6.43
CA GLN A 11 -7.55 15.15 -7.17
C GLN A 11 -7.55 14.71 -8.62
N ALA A 12 -7.33 15.64 -9.57
CA ALA A 12 -7.34 15.37 -11.00
C ALA A 12 -6.44 14.18 -11.39
N TYR A 13 -5.25 14.08 -10.77
CA TYR A 13 -4.35 12.95 -10.94
C TYR A 13 -4.97 11.62 -10.46
N SER A 14 -5.50 11.58 -9.24
CA SER A 14 -6.10 10.36 -8.69
C SER A 14 -7.36 9.92 -9.47
N VAL A 15 -8.16 10.88 -9.95
CA VAL A 15 -9.34 10.63 -10.77
C VAL A 15 -8.92 10.03 -12.12
N SER A 16 -7.87 10.58 -12.77
CA SER A 16 -7.41 10.04 -14.06
C SER A 16 -6.87 8.61 -13.92
N LYS A 17 -6.18 8.29 -12.81
CA LYS A 17 -5.76 6.91 -12.51
C LYS A 17 -6.96 5.97 -12.36
N GLN A 18 -7.98 6.36 -11.60
CA GLN A 18 -9.21 5.57 -11.45
C GLN A 18 -9.90 5.30 -12.79
N LEU A 19 -9.95 6.31 -13.67
CA LEU A 19 -10.54 6.16 -15.01
C LEU A 19 -9.81 5.11 -15.84
N MET A 20 -8.47 5.07 -15.78
CA MET A 20 -7.69 4.07 -16.51
C MET A 20 -7.95 2.64 -16.00
N GLU A 21 -8.12 2.44 -14.70
CA GLU A 21 -8.49 1.12 -14.15
C GLU A 21 -9.88 0.68 -14.60
N ASN A 22 -10.84 1.62 -14.67
CA ASN A 22 -12.18 1.33 -15.19
C ASN A 22 -12.15 0.97 -16.68
N MET A 23 -11.29 1.61 -17.47
CA MET A 23 -11.05 1.25 -18.87
C MET A 23 -10.45 -0.16 -18.97
N ALA A 24 -9.43 -0.47 -18.17
CA ALA A 24 -8.84 -1.80 -18.10
C ALA A 24 -9.88 -2.88 -17.79
N ALA A 25 -10.73 -2.67 -16.79
CA ALA A 25 -11.82 -3.59 -16.44
C ALA A 25 -12.79 -3.81 -17.61
N SER A 26 -12.99 -2.82 -18.48
CA SER A 26 -13.81 -2.98 -19.69
C SER A 26 -13.19 -3.93 -20.71
N PHE A 27 -11.87 -3.89 -20.90
CA PHE A 27 -11.16 -4.82 -21.78
C PHE A 27 -11.15 -6.24 -21.21
N VAL A 28 -10.98 -6.38 -19.89
CA VAL A 28 -11.05 -7.67 -19.21
C VAL A 28 -12.44 -8.31 -19.37
N ARG A 29 -13.52 -7.54 -19.20
CA ARG A 29 -14.90 -8.04 -19.41
C ARG A 29 -15.16 -8.52 -20.84
N ARG A 30 -14.46 -7.96 -21.83
CA ARG A 30 -14.55 -8.42 -23.23
C ARG A 30 -13.92 -9.81 -23.40
N GLY A 31 -12.97 -10.20 -22.54
CA GLY A 31 -12.42 -11.56 -22.45
C GLY A 31 -11.12 -11.81 -23.21
N ASP A 32 -10.62 -10.84 -23.98
CA ASP A 32 -9.46 -11.04 -24.87
C ASP A 32 -8.12 -10.62 -24.24
N ILE A 33 -8.16 -9.89 -23.11
CA ILE A 33 -6.97 -9.31 -22.49
C ILE A 33 -7.08 -9.47 -20.97
N GLN A 34 -6.01 -9.96 -20.37
CA GLN A 34 -5.80 -9.93 -18.93
C GLN A 34 -5.11 -8.61 -18.54
N VAL A 35 -5.58 -7.94 -17.48
CA VAL A 35 -4.97 -6.68 -17.02
C VAL A 35 -4.70 -6.73 -15.52
N VAL A 36 -3.44 -6.51 -15.17
CA VAL A 36 -2.94 -6.44 -13.79
C VAL A 36 -2.56 -4.99 -13.50
N CYS A 37 -3.26 -4.35 -12.59
CA CYS A 37 -3.03 -2.97 -12.18
C CYS A 37 -2.31 -2.95 -10.81
N LEU A 38 -1.00 -2.76 -10.83
CA LEU A 38 -0.23 -2.55 -9.61
C LEU A 38 -0.38 -1.10 -9.13
N ARG A 39 -0.61 -0.93 -7.83
CA ARG A 39 -0.79 0.37 -7.15
C ARG A 39 0.32 0.57 -6.12
N PRO A 40 1.48 1.11 -6.52
CA PRO A 40 2.56 1.45 -5.59
C PRO A 40 2.12 2.52 -4.58
N MET A 41 2.29 2.22 -3.30
CA MET A 41 1.94 3.10 -2.19
C MET A 41 3.12 4.00 -1.83
N MET A 42 3.15 5.22 -2.37
CA MET A 42 4.23 6.21 -2.18
C MET A 42 5.64 5.61 -2.31
N VAL A 43 6.20 5.63 -3.53
CA VAL A 43 7.56 5.14 -3.77
C VAL A 43 8.57 6.03 -3.03
N LEU A 44 9.26 5.46 -2.04
CA LEU A 44 10.21 6.12 -1.16
C LEU A 44 11.62 6.12 -1.80
N ILE A 45 11.89 7.10 -2.64
CA ILE A 45 13.22 7.33 -3.18
C ILE A 45 14.15 7.97 -2.12
N PRO A 46 15.49 7.81 -2.23
CA PRO A 46 16.44 8.32 -1.24
C PRO A 46 16.26 9.80 -0.87
N GLU A 47 15.95 10.64 -1.86
CA GLU A 47 15.74 12.08 -1.68
C GLU A 47 14.51 12.40 -0.83
N ASN A 48 13.55 11.48 -0.76
CA ASN A 48 12.31 11.64 -0.02
C ASN A 48 12.39 11.09 1.42
N ILE A 49 13.46 10.42 1.81
CA ILE A 49 13.58 9.82 3.15
C ILE A 49 13.51 10.89 4.24
N ALA A 50 14.39 11.90 4.21
CA ALA A 50 14.42 12.95 5.23
C ALA A 50 13.13 13.80 5.29
N PRO A 51 12.52 14.21 4.15
CA PRO A 51 11.18 14.82 4.16
C PRO A 51 10.10 13.90 4.75
N THR A 52 10.17 12.59 4.48
CA THR A 52 9.20 11.62 4.99
C THR A 52 9.33 11.46 6.50
N VAL A 53 10.56 11.39 7.05
CA VAL A 53 10.80 11.41 8.50
C VAL A 53 10.16 12.64 9.15
N THR A 54 10.48 13.83 8.63
CA THR A 54 9.91 15.10 9.13
C THR A 54 8.38 15.09 9.12
N ARG A 55 7.77 14.60 8.03
CA ARG A 55 6.30 14.51 7.90
C ARG A 55 5.69 13.41 8.79
N ALA A 56 6.42 12.33 9.03
CA ALA A 56 6.00 11.23 9.89
C ALA A 56 5.97 11.63 11.37
N ASP A 57 6.91 12.50 11.78
CA ASP A 57 7.00 13.03 13.15
C ASP A 57 6.01 14.17 13.43
N ASP A 58 5.49 14.83 12.40
CA ASP A 58 4.45 15.84 12.55
C ASP A 58 3.16 15.22 13.13
N GLN A 59 2.78 15.67 14.32
CA GLN A 59 1.58 15.20 15.03
C GLN A 59 0.28 15.66 14.35
N ALA A 60 0.32 16.72 13.55
CA ALA A 60 -0.83 17.22 12.79
C ALA A 60 -1.03 16.48 11.46
N SER A 61 -0.01 15.74 10.99
CA SER A 61 -0.07 14.98 9.75
C SER A 61 -1.15 13.89 9.83
N ARG A 62 -2.11 13.95 8.91
CA ARG A 62 -3.19 12.94 8.73
C ARG A 62 -2.94 12.00 7.56
N TRP A 63 -1.75 12.04 6.98
CA TRP A 63 -1.33 11.05 6.00
C TRP A 63 -1.22 9.68 6.68
N LEU A 64 -1.47 8.59 5.96
CA LEU A 64 -1.56 7.25 6.53
C LEU A 64 -0.21 6.51 6.62
N PHE A 65 0.91 7.23 6.44
CA PHE A 65 2.28 6.76 6.66
C PHE A 65 2.70 5.48 5.89
N TYR A 66 2.04 5.18 4.78
CA TYR A 66 2.38 4.06 3.91
C TYR A 66 3.55 4.39 2.99
N TYR A 67 4.35 3.41 2.65
CA TYR A 67 5.43 3.57 1.68
C TYR A 67 5.70 2.27 0.93
N ILE A 68 6.53 2.34 -0.10
CA ILE A 68 7.18 1.20 -0.74
C ILE A 68 8.55 1.67 -1.23
N THR A 69 9.61 0.87 -1.07
CA THR A 69 10.92 1.22 -1.65
C THR A 69 10.93 0.97 -3.16
N PRO A 70 11.80 1.64 -3.94
CA PRO A 70 11.98 1.38 -5.37
C PRO A 70 12.29 -0.09 -5.66
N GLU A 71 13.12 -0.72 -4.83
CA GLU A 71 13.54 -2.12 -4.97
C GLU A 71 12.36 -3.07 -4.73
N ASP A 72 11.54 -2.81 -3.73
CA ASP A 72 10.37 -3.62 -3.40
C ASP A 72 9.27 -3.45 -4.46
N CYS A 73 9.08 -2.22 -4.93
CA CYS A 73 8.22 -1.92 -6.05
C CYS A 73 8.65 -2.72 -7.29
N ALA A 74 9.93 -2.66 -7.67
CA ALA A 74 10.47 -3.41 -8.81
C ALA A 74 10.25 -4.93 -8.65
N ARG A 75 10.47 -5.50 -7.45
CA ARG A 75 10.19 -6.92 -7.18
C ARG A 75 8.72 -7.27 -7.28
N ALA A 76 7.80 -6.37 -6.96
CA ALA A 76 6.36 -6.59 -7.17
C ALA A 76 6.02 -6.68 -8.67
N PHE A 77 6.59 -5.80 -9.49
CA PHE A 77 6.44 -5.88 -10.94
C PHE A 77 7.05 -7.17 -11.51
N GLU A 78 8.24 -7.55 -11.06
CA GLU A 78 8.87 -8.82 -11.47
C GLU A 78 8.02 -10.04 -11.06
N ALA A 79 7.53 -10.07 -9.82
CA ALA A 79 6.70 -11.16 -9.31
C ALA A 79 5.40 -11.30 -10.11
N ALA A 80 4.72 -10.20 -10.39
CA ALA A 80 3.51 -10.20 -11.23
C ALA A 80 3.79 -10.69 -12.67
N LEU A 81 4.95 -10.36 -13.24
CA LEU A 81 5.34 -10.83 -14.57
C LEU A 81 5.72 -12.31 -14.62
N ARG A 82 6.27 -12.84 -13.51
CA ARG A 82 6.69 -14.24 -13.41
C ARG A 82 5.57 -15.20 -12.99
N ALA A 83 4.48 -14.67 -12.45
CA ALA A 83 3.32 -15.46 -12.03
C ALA A 83 2.78 -16.27 -13.22
N THR A 84 2.62 -17.58 -13.02
CA THR A 84 2.08 -18.49 -14.05
C THR A 84 0.58 -18.31 -14.23
N HIS A 85 -0.11 -17.90 -13.17
CA HIS A 85 -1.53 -17.56 -13.17
C HIS A 85 -1.76 -16.38 -12.25
N ILE A 86 -2.43 -15.35 -12.76
CA ILE A 86 -2.82 -14.17 -11.99
C ILE A 86 -4.13 -13.65 -12.57
N ASP A 87 -5.13 -13.50 -11.73
CA ASP A 87 -6.39 -12.90 -12.15
C ASP A 87 -6.22 -11.42 -12.49
N SER A 88 -7.02 -10.95 -13.45
CA SER A 88 -7.09 -9.52 -13.71
C SER A 88 -7.59 -8.78 -12.47
N GLY A 89 -6.99 -7.64 -12.16
CA GLY A 89 -7.41 -6.85 -11.01
C GLY A 89 -6.42 -5.79 -10.59
N ASN A 90 -6.80 -5.09 -9.53
CA ASN A 90 -5.98 -4.09 -8.88
C ASN A 90 -5.28 -4.73 -7.66
N PHE A 91 -4.02 -4.35 -7.43
CA PHE A 91 -3.18 -4.90 -6.37
C PHE A 91 -2.39 -3.77 -5.69
N PHE A 92 -2.55 -3.61 -4.38
CA PHE A 92 -1.73 -2.72 -3.58
C PHE A 92 -0.32 -3.27 -3.46
N VAL A 93 0.65 -2.40 -3.72
CA VAL A 93 2.08 -2.69 -3.57
C VAL A 93 2.59 -1.75 -2.49
N THR A 94 2.74 -2.27 -1.27
CA THR A 94 3.06 -1.54 -0.04
C THR A 94 4.08 -2.30 0.78
N ALA A 95 4.89 -1.58 1.54
CA ALA A 95 5.67 -2.15 2.64
C ALA A 95 4.75 -2.76 3.71
N GLN A 96 5.32 -3.65 4.51
CA GLN A 96 4.60 -4.34 5.59
C GLN A 96 4.32 -3.44 6.78
N ASP A 97 5.22 -2.49 7.04
CA ASP A 97 5.22 -1.54 8.14
C ASP A 97 4.91 -0.11 7.67
N SER A 98 4.75 0.80 8.64
CA SER A 98 4.51 2.22 8.42
C SER A 98 5.74 3.05 8.76
N CYS A 99 5.85 4.24 8.16
CA CYS A 99 6.94 5.16 8.47
C CYS A 99 6.74 5.95 9.78
N ARG A 100 5.74 5.62 10.59
CA ARG A 100 5.43 6.33 11.83
C ARG A 100 5.96 5.59 13.06
N ALA A 101 6.56 6.33 13.98
CA ALA A 101 7.11 5.78 15.22
C ALA A 101 6.05 5.45 16.28
N GLU A 102 4.83 5.95 16.14
CA GLU A 102 3.67 5.62 16.98
C GLU A 102 2.99 4.35 16.43
N PRO A 103 2.61 3.37 17.27
CA PRO A 103 1.89 2.17 16.81
C PRO A 103 0.63 2.51 16.02
N THR A 104 0.41 1.79 14.92
CA THR A 104 -0.60 2.13 13.91
C THR A 104 -1.99 2.28 14.50
N LEU A 105 -2.43 1.32 15.32
CA LEU A 105 -3.77 1.37 15.93
C LEU A 105 -3.89 2.50 16.97
N GLN A 106 -2.84 2.76 17.75
CA GLN A 106 -2.85 3.88 18.70
C GLN A 106 -2.97 5.22 17.98
N TRP A 107 -2.23 5.40 16.87
CA TRP A 107 -2.35 6.58 16.03
C TRP A 107 -3.75 6.74 15.45
N VAL A 108 -4.34 5.66 14.90
CA VAL A 108 -5.71 5.68 14.34
C VAL A 108 -6.72 6.10 15.41
N GLU A 109 -6.68 5.47 16.59
CA GLU A 109 -7.61 5.80 17.68
C GLU A 109 -7.46 7.25 18.13
N ARG A 110 -6.22 7.74 18.29
CA ARG A 110 -5.95 9.13 18.68
C ARG A 110 -6.46 10.13 17.65
N VAL A 111 -6.26 9.88 16.36
CA VAL A 111 -6.60 10.84 15.27
C VAL A 111 -8.08 10.83 14.89
N PHE A 112 -8.73 9.67 14.96
CA PHE A 112 -10.13 9.49 14.56
C PHE A 112 -11.10 9.34 15.74
N GLY A 113 -10.59 9.27 16.97
CA GLY A 113 -11.36 9.17 18.22
C GLY A 113 -11.99 7.81 18.48
N LYS A 114 -11.82 6.85 17.55
CA LYS A 114 -12.25 5.46 17.67
C LYS A 114 -11.51 4.59 16.66
N LEU A 115 -11.37 3.32 16.98
CA LEU A 115 -10.90 2.32 16.02
C LEU A 115 -12.07 1.91 15.08
N PRO A 116 -11.81 1.80 13.77
CA PRO A 116 -12.73 1.11 12.87
C PRO A 116 -12.74 -0.40 13.17
N GLU A 117 -13.61 -1.15 12.48
CA GLU A 117 -13.51 -2.60 12.49
C GLU A 117 -12.13 -3.03 11.96
N ILE A 118 -11.42 -3.85 12.75
CA ILE A 118 -10.10 -4.36 12.41
C ILE A 118 -10.25 -5.82 11.96
N ARG A 119 -10.19 -6.04 10.64
CA ARG A 119 -10.34 -7.37 10.02
C ARG A 119 -9.23 -8.35 10.43
N ASP A 120 -8.00 -7.85 10.55
CA ASP A 120 -6.81 -8.62 10.91
C ASP A 120 -6.13 -7.99 12.12
N ARG A 121 -6.56 -8.39 13.32
CA ARG A 121 -6.02 -7.86 14.58
C ARG A 121 -4.65 -8.47 14.90
N GLU A 122 -4.46 -9.74 14.58
CA GLU A 122 -3.21 -10.47 14.83
C GLU A 122 -2.01 -9.80 14.15
N ARG A 123 -2.19 -9.25 12.94
CA ARG A 123 -1.15 -8.47 12.25
C ARG A 123 -0.59 -7.34 13.12
N TYR A 124 -1.45 -6.60 13.81
CA TYR A 124 -1.05 -5.46 14.66
C TYR A 124 -0.55 -5.89 16.05
N GLU A 125 -0.91 -7.09 16.50
CA GLU A 125 -0.37 -7.68 17.72
C GLU A 125 1.06 -8.20 17.49
N CYS A 126 1.31 -8.83 16.33
CA CYS A 126 2.64 -9.29 15.90
C CYS A 126 3.57 -8.13 15.54
N ASP A 127 3.06 -7.12 14.83
CA ASP A 127 3.79 -5.90 14.49
C ASP A 127 2.93 -4.65 14.77
N PRO A 128 3.16 -3.96 15.90
CA PRO A 128 2.44 -2.74 16.23
C PRO A 128 2.59 -1.60 15.21
N TYR A 129 3.58 -1.67 14.33
CA TYR A 129 3.89 -0.66 13.30
C TYR A 129 3.43 -1.08 11.91
N ALA A 130 2.72 -2.20 11.80
CA ALA A 130 2.20 -2.70 10.54
C ALA A 130 1.44 -1.62 9.76
N SER A 131 1.61 -1.59 8.44
CA SER A 131 0.95 -0.65 7.54
C SER A 131 -0.59 -0.75 7.65
N ILE A 132 -1.26 0.40 7.47
CA ILE A 132 -2.73 0.47 7.36
C ILE A 132 -3.22 -0.20 6.08
N PHE A 133 -2.39 -0.20 5.03
CA PHE A 133 -2.69 -0.88 3.77
C PHE A 133 -2.24 -2.34 3.85
N SER A 134 -3.11 -3.24 3.40
CA SER A 134 -2.78 -4.64 3.22
C SER A 134 -2.20 -4.88 1.83
N GLY A 135 -1.10 -5.63 1.77
CA GLY A 135 -0.54 -6.19 0.54
C GLY A 135 -0.95 -7.65 0.33
N ASP A 136 -1.94 -8.16 1.08
CA ASP A 136 -2.26 -9.60 1.10
C ASP A 136 -2.73 -10.11 -0.25
N LYS A 137 -3.46 -9.29 -1.01
CA LYS A 137 -3.91 -9.66 -2.34
C LYS A 137 -2.73 -9.88 -3.30
N ALA A 138 -1.72 -9.02 -3.24
CA ALA A 138 -0.49 -9.18 -4.02
C ALA A 138 0.29 -10.42 -3.60
N ARG A 139 0.39 -10.66 -2.28
CA ARG A 139 1.01 -11.86 -1.71
C ARG A 139 0.32 -13.13 -2.18
N GLN A 140 -1.01 -13.18 -2.15
CA GLN A 140 -1.79 -14.35 -2.55
C GLN A 140 -1.78 -14.58 -4.07
N ALA A 141 -1.79 -13.51 -4.86
CA ALA A 141 -1.92 -13.63 -6.32
C ALA A 141 -0.59 -13.89 -7.03
N PHE A 142 0.52 -13.41 -6.50
CA PHE A 142 1.83 -13.52 -7.17
C PHE A 142 3.01 -13.58 -6.20
N ASP A 143 2.80 -14.09 -4.98
CA ASP A 143 3.85 -14.36 -3.98
C ASP A 143 4.75 -13.16 -3.65
N PHE A 144 4.22 -11.94 -3.79
CA PHE A 144 4.97 -10.74 -3.46
C PHE A 144 4.95 -10.47 -1.95
N VAL A 145 6.15 -10.41 -1.36
CA VAL A 145 6.38 -9.94 0.01
C VAL A 145 7.47 -8.86 -0.02
N PRO A 146 7.20 -7.64 0.47
CA PRO A 146 8.22 -6.61 0.59
C PRO A 146 9.29 -7.06 1.60
N ARG A 147 10.52 -6.58 1.42
CA ARG A 147 11.67 -6.85 2.28
C ARG A 147 12.13 -5.62 3.05
N SER A 148 11.70 -4.43 2.63
CA SER A 148 12.05 -3.19 3.30
C SER A 148 11.41 -3.12 4.68
N ASN A 149 12.16 -2.60 5.65
CA ASN A 149 11.67 -2.20 6.95
C ASN A 149 12.07 -0.74 7.22
N TRP A 150 11.13 0.09 7.64
CA TRP A 150 11.32 1.52 7.82
C TRP A 150 12.38 1.84 8.86
N ARG A 151 12.38 1.09 9.98
CA ARG A 151 13.31 1.30 11.08
C ARG A 151 14.74 0.98 10.68
N GLU A 152 14.92 -0.10 9.90
CA GLU A 152 16.21 -0.42 9.30
C GLU A 152 16.68 0.66 8.32
N ILE A 153 15.76 1.22 7.50
CA ILE A 153 16.06 2.30 6.55
C ILE A 153 16.58 3.55 7.27
N ILE A 154 15.99 3.92 8.41
CA ILE A 154 16.38 5.13 9.16
C ILE A 154 17.42 4.86 10.26
N GLY A 155 17.81 3.60 10.48
CA GLY A 155 18.78 3.20 11.50
C GLY A 155 18.29 3.33 12.95
N SER A 156 17.00 3.09 13.20
CA SER A 156 16.34 3.25 14.51
C SER A 156 15.97 1.93 15.18
#